data_AF-A0A1S9DDY1-F1
#
_entry.id   AF-A0A1S9DDY1-F1
#
_cell.length_a   1.000
_cell.length_b   1.000
_cell.length_c   1.000
_cell.angle_alpha   90.00
_cell.angle_beta   90.00
_cell.angle_gamma   90.00
#
_symmetry.space_group_name_H-M   'P 1'
#
loop_
_entity.id
_entity.type
_entity.pdbx_description
1 polymer ?
#
loop_
_entity_poly.entity_id
_entity_poly.type
_entity_poly.pdbx_seq_one_letter_code
_entity_poly.pdbx_strand_id
1 'polypeptide(L)'
;MSDEGIEQFRVARDIRNEAADCKRCEDQRDYLLQWSPVIRYLSDNIRQLGGDLSSHNIYCRRCTNRKAGGFDPDFGILLCANEMKDQGHLEDTMAHEMVHAYDHLRFKVDWADNLRHAAYTGQLP
;
A
#
# COMPACT_ATOMS: atom_id res chain seq x y z
N MET A 1 11.80 25.32 18.00
CA MET A 1 10.58 24.57 18.41
C MET A 1 11.04 23.28 19.06
N SER A 2 10.39 22.82 20.14
CA SER A 2 10.66 21.50 20.71
C SER A 2 10.16 20.40 19.77
N ASP A 3 10.70 19.19 19.90
CA ASP A 3 10.24 18.02 19.15
C ASP A 3 8.75 17.74 19.38
N GLU A 4 8.28 17.94 20.62
CA GLU A 4 6.86 17.87 20.97
C GLU A 4 6.02 18.90 20.20
N GLY A 5 6.48 20.15 20.10
CA GLY A 5 5.76 21.19 19.37
C GLY A 5 5.70 20.92 17.86
N ILE A 6 6.75 20.31 17.29
CA ILE A 6 6.77 19.87 15.89
C ILE A 6 5.72 18.78 15.66
N GLU A 7 5.65 17.79 16.55
CA GLU A 7 4.69 16.69 16.43
C GLU A 7 3.24 17.18 16.61
N GLN A 8 2.97 18.04 17.59
CA GLN A 8 1.65 18.65 17.77
C GLN A 8 1.20 19.42 16.52
N PHE A 9 2.10 20.20 15.92
CA PHE A 9 1.81 20.92 14.67
C PHE A 9 1.50 19.96 13.52
N ARG A 10 2.28 18.88 13.39
CA ARG A 10 2.05 17.83 12.37
C ARG A 10 0.68 17.18 12.54
N VAL A 11 0.35 16.73 13.74
CA VAL A 11 -0.95 16.09 14.04
C VAL A 11 -2.10 17.05 13.75
N ALA A 12 -2.00 18.31 14.17
CA ALA A 12 -3.02 19.32 13.88
C ALA A 12 -3.21 19.57 12.38
N ARG A 13 -2.11 19.61 11.62
CA ARG A 13 -2.15 19.70 10.14
C ARG A 13 -2.86 18.50 9.54
N ASP A 14 -2.49 17.29 9.95
CA ASP A 14 -3.02 16.05 9.38
C ASP A 14 -4.51 15.89 9.68
N ILE A 15 -4.96 16.23 10.89
CA ILE A 15 -6.40 16.24 11.25
C ILE A 15 -7.17 17.24 10.39
N ARG A 16 -6.65 18.46 10.24
CA ARG A 16 -7.33 19.52 9.47
C ARG A 16 -7.45 19.15 7.98
N ASN A 17 -6.45 18.47 7.42
CA ASN A 17 -6.39 18.16 5.99
C ASN A 17 -6.94 16.77 5.64
N GLU A 18 -7.34 15.96 6.62
CA GLU A 18 -7.70 14.54 6.46
C GLU A 18 -8.66 14.28 5.30
N ALA A 19 -9.76 15.03 5.21
CA ALA A 19 -10.75 14.85 4.15
C ALA A 19 -10.18 15.15 2.75
N ALA A 20 -9.37 16.20 2.62
CA ALA A 20 -8.76 16.59 1.35
C ALA A 20 -7.65 15.62 0.92
N ASP A 21 -6.84 15.16 1.87
CA ASP A 21 -5.78 14.19 1.63
C ASP A 21 -6.37 12.82 1.24
N CYS A 22 -7.39 12.33 1.94
CA CYS A 22 -8.04 11.06 1.61
C CYS A 22 -8.68 11.14 0.22
N LYS A 23 -9.41 12.22 -0.09
CA LYS A 23 -10.01 12.40 -1.41
C LYS A 23 -8.95 12.40 -2.52
N ARG A 24 -7.85 13.16 -2.34
CA ARG A 24 -6.74 13.18 -3.31
C ARG A 24 -6.15 11.79 -3.52
N CYS A 25 -5.94 11.05 -2.44
CA CYS A 25 -5.42 9.69 -2.49
C CYS A 25 -6.38 8.74 -3.23
N GLU A 26 -7.69 8.82 -2.98
CA GLU A 26 -8.70 7.99 -3.65
C GLU A 26 -8.78 8.30 -5.16
N ASP A 27 -8.81 9.58 -5.53
CA ASP A 27 -8.81 10.02 -6.94
C ASP A 27 -7.56 9.51 -7.68
N GLN A 28 -6.38 9.59 -7.03
CA GLN A 28 -5.11 9.11 -7.59
C GLN A 28 -5.05 7.58 -7.65
N ARG A 29 -5.48 6.87 -6.60
CA ARG A 29 -5.60 5.40 -6.58
C ARG A 29 -6.46 4.92 -7.74
N ASP A 30 -7.62 5.53 -7.93
CA ASP A 30 -8.56 5.13 -8.99
C ASP A 30 -7.99 5.40 -10.38
N TYR A 31 -7.30 6.54 -10.55
CA TYR A 31 -6.55 6.82 -11.77
C TYR A 31 -5.48 5.75 -12.04
N LEU A 32 -4.68 5.38 -11.03
CA LEU A 32 -3.61 4.39 -11.20
C LEU A 32 -4.14 2.99 -11.48
N LEU A 33 -5.19 2.56 -10.78
CA LEU A 33 -5.90 1.31 -11.08
C LEU A 33 -6.36 1.26 -12.55
N GLN A 34 -6.79 2.40 -13.09
CA GLN A 34 -7.28 2.49 -14.46
C GLN A 34 -6.16 2.60 -15.50
N TRP A 35 -5.10 3.37 -15.22
CA TRP A 35 -4.17 3.84 -16.26
C TRP A 35 -2.70 3.51 -16.03
N SER A 36 -2.26 3.23 -14.80
CA SER A 36 -0.84 2.90 -14.56
C SER A 36 -0.51 1.51 -15.13
N PRO A 37 0.49 1.40 -16.02
CA PRO A 37 0.94 0.10 -16.52
C PRO A 37 1.45 -0.81 -15.39
N VAL A 38 2.13 -0.24 -14.39
CA VAL A 38 2.71 -0.99 -13.26
C VAL A 38 1.61 -1.56 -12.38
N ILE A 39 0.67 -0.71 -11.95
CA ILE A 39 -0.44 -1.12 -11.09
C ILE A 39 -1.34 -2.13 -11.78
N ARG A 40 -1.65 -1.92 -13.06
CA ARG A 40 -2.44 -2.89 -13.84
C ARG A 40 -1.73 -4.22 -13.99
N TYR A 41 -0.44 -4.21 -14.32
CA TYR A 41 0.36 -5.43 -14.42
C TYR A 41 0.33 -6.21 -13.10
N LEU A 42 0.55 -5.56 -11.95
CA LEU A 42 0.50 -6.21 -10.65
C LEU A 42 -0.91 -6.74 -10.34
N SER A 43 -1.96 -5.96 -10.63
CA SER A 43 -3.35 -6.38 -10.43
C SER A 43 -3.67 -7.64 -11.21
N ASP A 44 -3.21 -7.73 -12.47
CA ASP A 44 -3.49 -8.88 -13.32
C ASP A 44 -2.71 -10.13 -12.88
N ASN A 45 -1.48 -9.98 -12.37
CA ASN A 45 -0.71 -11.10 -11.81
C ASN A 45 -1.34 -11.61 -10.50
N ILE A 46 -1.81 -10.71 -9.64
CA ILE A 46 -2.51 -11.07 -8.40
C ILE A 46 -3.81 -11.81 -8.70
N ARG A 47 -4.58 -11.36 -9.71
CA ARG A 47 -5.78 -12.06 -10.20
C ARG A 47 -5.49 -13.46 -10.71
N GLN A 48 -4.38 -13.67 -11.41
CA GLN A 48 -3.98 -15.00 -11.89
C GLN A 48 -3.69 -15.98 -10.73
N LEU A 49 -3.29 -15.46 -9.56
CA LEU A 49 -3.13 -16.25 -8.33
C LEU A 49 -4.43 -16.40 -7.51
N GLY A 50 -5.56 -15.93 -8.04
CA GLY A 50 -6.86 -15.97 -7.36
C GLY A 50 -7.08 -14.84 -6.34
N GLY A 51 -6.20 -13.84 -6.30
CA GLY A 51 -6.39 -12.64 -5.49
C GLY A 51 -7.33 -11.63 -6.15
N ASP A 52 -7.94 -10.77 -5.33
CA ASP A 52 -8.71 -9.63 -5.80
C ASP A 52 -8.18 -8.36 -5.12
N LEU A 53 -7.70 -7.41 -5.90
CA LEU A 53 -7.32 -6.08 -5.44
C LEU A 53 -7.94 -5.04 -6.35
N SER A 54 -8.72 -4.13 -5.76
CA SER A 54 -9.32 -2.99 -6.45
C SER A 54 -9.73 -1.91 -5.44
N SER A 55 -10.47 -0.89 -5.89
CA SER A 55 -10.84 0.26 -5.04
C SER A 55 -11.62 -0.12 -3.77
N HIS A 56 -12.25 -1.29 -3.70
CA HIS A 56 -13.02 -1.73 -2.54
C HIS A 56 -12.16 -2.24 -1.37
N ASN A 57 -10.90 -2.63 -1.62
CA ASN A 57 -9.98 -3.15 -0.60
C ASN A 57 -8.59 -2.48 -0.62
N ILE A 58 -8.51 -1.32 -1.29
CA ILE A 58 -7.36 -0.42 -1.24
C ILE A 58 -7.83 0.90 -0.64
N TYR A 59 -7.54 1.11 0.63
CA TYR A 59 -8.07 2.21 1.44
C TYR A 59 -7.10 3.36 1.56
N CYS A 60 -7.58 4.58 1.33
CA CYS A 60 -6.87 5.81 1.66
C CYS A 60 -7.37 6.35 3.00
N ARG A 61 -6.53 6.38 4.03
CA ARG A 61 -6.91 6.90 5.36
C ARG A 61 -5.79 7.74 5.95
N ARG A 62 -6.11 8.59 6.92
CA ARG A 62 -5.10 9.24 7.75
C ARG A 62 -4.46 8.21 8.68
N CYS A 63 -3.14 8.19 8.72
CA CYS A 63 -2.36 7.37 9.63
C CYS A 63 -1.73 8.23 10.72
N THR A 64 -1.71 7.72 11.95
CA THR A 64 -1.00 8.34 13.07
C THR A 64 0.49 8.00 13.06
N ASN A 65 0.82 6.79 12.63
CA ASN A 65 2.18 6.29 12.55
C ASN A 65 2.84 6.74 11.25
N ARG A 66 4.14 7.01 11.30
CA ARG A 66 4.93 7.46 10.14
C ARG A 66 5.22 6.27 9.22
N LYS A 67 4.30 6.00 8.29
CA LYS A 67 4.46 5.01 7.22
C LYS A 67 3.66 5.44 5.99
N ALA A 68 4.08 5.04 4.80
CA ALA A 68 3.39 5.37 3.56
C ALA A 68 2.16 4.45 3.33
N GLY A 69 2.25 3.18 3.71
CA GLY A 69 1.15 2.23 3.52
C GLY A 69 1.31 0.95 4.32
N GLY A 70 0.58 -0.08 3.91
CA GLY A 70 0.73 -1.45 4.38
C GLY A 70 -0.26 -2.41 3.75
N PHE A 71 0.16 -3.64 3.52
CA PHE A 71 -0.69 -4.77 3.13
C PHE A 71 -1.08 -5.63 4.33
N ASP A 72 -2.34 -6.06 4.36
CA ASP A 72 -2.87 -7.08 5.25
C ASP A 72 -3.69 -8.10 4.43
N PRO A 73 -3.52 -9.41 4.65
CA PRO A 73 -4.19 -10.42 3.82
C PRO A 73 -5.70 -10.53 4.03
N ASP A 74 -6.22 -10.09 5.17
CA ASP A 74 -7.65 -10.14 5.48
C ASP A 74 -8.35 -8.83 5.11
N PHE A 75 -7.62 -7.71 5.15
CA PHE A 75 -8.18 -6.38 4.92
C PHE A 75 -7.79 -5.73 3.59
N GLY A 76 -6.67 -6.10 2.98
CA GLY A 76 -6.15 -5.50 1.75
C GLY A 76 -5.08 -4.44 1.99
N ILE A 77 -5.06 -3.39 1.18
CA ILE A 77 -4.01 -2.36 1.22
C ILE A 77 -4.51 -1.09 1.93
N LEU A 78 -3.68 -0.54 2.80
CA LEU A 78 -3.81 0.78 3.38
C LEU A 78 -2.79 1.73 2.76
N LEU A 79 -3.24 2.86 2.24
CA LEU A 79 -2.43 4.01 1.83
C LEU A 79 -2.63 5.14 2.84
N CYS A 80 -1.55 5.60 3.46
CA CYS A 80 -1.57 6.68 4.44
C CYS A 80 -1.63 8.02 3.72
N ALA A 81 -2.83 8.54 3.51
CA ALA A 81 -3.09 9.69 2.66
C ALA A 81 -2.33 10.97 3.08
N ASN A 82 -2.14 11.17 4.39
CA ASN A 82 -1.38 12.29 4.95
C ASN A 82 0.14 12.20 4.74
N GLU A 83 0.64 11.05 4.29
CA GLU A 83 2.07 10.83 3.98
C GLU A 83 2.32 10.83 2.45
N MET A 84 1.27 10.97 1.63
CA MET A 84 1.38 11.02 0.15
C MET A 84 1.77 12.40 -0.33
N LYS A 85 2.90 12.48 -1.06
CA LYS A 85 3.47 13.74 -1.58
C LYS A 85 2.84 14.12 -2.91
N ASP A 86 2.74 13.15 -3.80
CA ASP A 86 2.20 13.27 -5.15
C ASP A 86 1.72 11.89 -5.65
N GLN A 87 1.21 11.85 -6.89
CA GLN A 87 0.71 10.62 -7.50
C GLN A 87 1.82 9.57 -7.71
N GLY A 88 3.06 9.99 -7.96
CA GLY A 88 4.19 9.07 -8.14
C GLY A 88 4.53 8.37 -6.84
N HIS A 89 4.57 9.11 -5.72
CA HIS A 89 4.75 8.51 -4.40
C HIS A 89 3.62 7.51 -4.05
N LEU A 90 2.39 7.82 -4.46
CA LEU A 90 1.25 6.93 -4.26
C LEU A 90 1.37 5.67 -5.14
N GLU A 91 1.80 5.79 -6.38
CA GLU A 91 2.05 4.67 -7.29
C GLU A 91 3.14 3.74 -6.75
N ASP A 92 4.27 4.28 -6.32
CA ASP A 92 5.37 3.51 -5.74
C ASP A 92 4.92 2.76 -4.48
N THR A 93 4.19 3.45 -3.59
CA THR A 93 3.66 2.85 -2.36
C THR A 93 2.66 1.75 -2.69
N MET A 94 1.70 2.02 -3.57
CA MET A 94 0.69 1.04 -3.96
C MET A 94 1.32 -0.18 -4.64
N ALA A 95 2.29 0.02 -5.54
CA ALA A 95 3.02 -1.08 -6.18
C ALA A 95 3.79 -1.92 -5.15
N HIS A 96 4.44 -1.29 -4.17
CA HIS A 96 5.12 -1.99 -3.08
C HIS A 96 4.16 -2.89 -2.30
N GLU A 97 3.00 -2.37 -1.89
CA GLU A 97 2.02 -3.17 -1.15
C GLU A 97 1.36 -4.25 -2.01
N MET A 98 1.20 -4.02 -3.32
CA MET A 98 0.72 -5.05 -4.26
C MET A 98 1.75 -6.18 -4.44
N VAL A 99 3.05 -5.89 -4.38
CA VAL A 99 4.08 -6.95 -4.37
C VAL A 99 3.95 -7.81 -3.12
N HIS A 100 3.73 -7.21 -1.94
CA HIS A 100 3.46 -7.99 -0.72
C HIS A 100 2.22 -8.89 -0.87
N ALA A 101 1.15 -8.38 -1.48
CA ALA A 101 -0.04 -9.18 -1.77
C ALA A 101 0.21 -10.33 -2.75
N TYR A 102 0.98 -10.06 -3.81
CA TYR A 102 1.39 -11.07 -4.79
C TYR A 102 2.23 -12.18 -4.14
N ASP A 103 3.26 -11.82 -3.38
CA ASP A 103 4.13 -12.77 -2.68
C ASP A 103 3.33 -13.61 -1.69
N HIS A 104 2.44 -12.98 -0.93
CA HIS A 104 1.55 -13.65 -0.01
C HIS A 104 0.72 -14.75 -0.69
N LEU A 105 0.11 -14.45 -1.84
CA LEU A 105 -0.67 -15.41 -2.60
C LEU A 105 0.22 -16.48 -3.23
N ARG A 106 1.32 -16.08 -3.85
CA ARG A 106 2.24 -16.97 -4.57
C ARG A 106 2.84 -18.02 -3.64
N PHE A 107 3.27 -17.61 -2.45
CA PHE A 107 3.90 -18.49 -1.48
C PHE A 107 2.89 -19.19 -0.55
N LYS A 108 1.68 -18.65 -0.31
CA LYS A 108 0.62 -19.43 0.35
C LYS A 108 0.12 -20.59 -0.52
N VAL A 109 0.05 -20.40 -1.83
CA VAL A 109 -0.39 -21.44 -2.78
C VAL A 109 0.67 -22.55 -2.94
N ASP A 110 1.97 -22.25 -2.74
CA ASP A 110 3.05 -23.23 -2.90
C ASP A 110 3.22 -24.24 -1.74
N TRP A 111 2.55 -24.09 -0.58
CA TRP A 111 2.66 -25.07 0.51
C TRP A 111 2.01 -26.42 0.18
N ALA A 112 1.07 -26.46 -0.76
CA ALA A 112 0.46 -27.71 -1.21
C ALA A 112 1.34 -28.47 -2.23
N ASP A 113 2.20 -27.79 -2.99
CA ASP A 113 2.86 -28.36 -4.18
C ASP A 113 4.38 -28.13 -4.30
N ASN A 114 5.06 -27.37 -3.43
CA ASN A 114 6.49 -27.09 -3.63
C ASN A 114 7.29 -26.78 -2.35
N LEU A 115 7.70 -27.84 -1.64
CA LEU A 115 8.76 -27.80 -0.60
C LEU A 115 10.18 -27.49 -1.14
N ARG A 116 10.33 -26.85 -2.31
CA ARG A 116 11.64 -26.61 -2.94
C ARG A 116 12.05 -25.16 -3.12
N HIS A 117 11.18 -24.19 -2.80
CA HIS A 117 11.49 -22.76 -3.03
C HIS A 117 11.63 -21.93 -1.75
N ALA A 118 12.12 -22.53 -0.66
CA ALA A 118 12.60 -21.77 0.50
C ALA A 118 14.10 -21.50 0.38
N ALA A 119 14.49 -20.50 -0.41
CA ALA A 119 15.86 -19.98 -0.37
C ALA A 119 15.93 -18.52 -0.82
N TYR A 120 15.68 -17.58 0.10
CA TYR A 120 16.53 -16.40 0.28
C TYR A 120 16.22 -15.70 1.62
N THR A 121 16.87 -16.14 2.70
CA THR A 121 17.01 -15.31 3.92
C THR A 121 18.19 -14.37 3.71
N GLY A 122 17.94 -13.22 3.08
CA GLY A 122 18.88 -12.10 3.05
C GLY A 122 18.91 -11.39 4.40
N GLN A 123 19.50 -12.05 5.39
CA GLN A 123 19.88 -11.44 6.65
C GLN A 123 21.22 -10.73 6.44
N LEU A 124 21.29 -9.43 6.69
CA LEU A 124 22.53 -8.69 6.84
C LEU A 124 22.23 -7.33 7.48
N PRO A 125 23.17 -6.77 8.27
CA PRO A 125 23.50 -7.11 9.65
C PRO A 125 22.78 -6.25 10.69
#